data_AF-A0A933UIX1-F1
#
_entry.id   AF-A0A933UIX1-F1
#
_cell.length_a   1.000
_cell.length_b   1.000
_cell.length_c   1.000
_cell.angle_alpha   90.00
_cell.angle_beta   90.00
_cell.angle_gamma   90.00
#
_symmetry.space_group_name_H-M   'P 1'
#
loop_
_entity.id
_entity.type
_entity.pdbx_description
1 polymer ?
#
loop_
_entity_poly.entity_id
_entity_poly.type
_entity_poly.pdbx_seq_one_letter_code
_entity_poly.pdbx_strand_id
1 'polypeptide(L)'
;MKGHTEQHSRIGRWLLVISATLLLALSATPTTSAFADSKGDDRHEAADDLPLGSMYHVVDQIGARQLWQQGITGAGVNVALIDTGFAPVQDLLDSGRVVQAVDLSAESGVEQAVYVDNYGHGTHMAGIIAGRSPGVNPALAADHPEWFLGVAPDAQIVSVKVADNTGGADISQVIAGVDWVVDHNAELNVRVINLSYASGSALPYNTDPLTYALERAWNAGIVVVVAAGNDGRRSNALASPALDPYVIAVGAVEAKDNGGFKVPVWASAGDGVRNPDLAAPGAHIDSLRAPLSRIDIEHPEGYVDEFLFRGSGSSQAAAVVSGAAALLIDSNPNLQPDQVKALLTSTTSKVRGGKARQVGSGLVQVDDAVAAGRVSVPVADQNWAPSDGSGLLEAARGPLHMVINDVPLVGEYTVLGAEWKGTDWPGTRWADPEAPIATPSGVRWSGGSWMGVRWSSAAWTGVRWSGVRWSDLAWDGVRWSGVRWSGGTWDGVRWSGVRWSSDAWSAESWTGVRWSGTSWTDATFAAAIWDGVRWSGVRWSGDRWDGVRWSGVRWSDVTWDGVRWSGVRWSGVRWSDGTWSGLAWAGGSWG
;
A
#
# COMPACT_ATOMS: atom_id res chain seq x y z
N MET A 1 9.68 4.92 54.85
CA MET A 1 8.86 5.54 53.79
C MET A 1 8.86 4.58 52.60
N LYS A 2 7.67 4.16 52.19
CA LYS A 2 7.42 3.14 51.17
C LYS A 2 7.81 3.66 49.79
N GLY A 3 8.29 2.75 48.95
CA GLY A 3 8.61 3.01 47.56
C GLY A 3 7.39 3.11 46.66
N HIS A 4 7.58 3.79 45.54
CA HIS A 4 6.77 3.63 44.34
C HIS A 4 7.72 3.55 43.15
N THR A 5 7.82 2.33 42.62
CA THR A 5 8.39 1.99 41.32
C THR A 5 7.34 2.35 40.27
N GLU A 6 7.59 3.37 39.44
CA GLU A 6 6.83 3.56 38.20
C GLU A 6 7.46 2.70 37.11
N GLN A 7 6.76 1.61 36.82
CA GLN A 7 7.04 0.67 35.74
C GLN A 7 6.48 1.29 34.46
N HIS A 8 7.32 1.97 33.68
CA HIS A 8 6.96 2.38 32.32
C HIS A 8 6.82 1.11 31.45
N SER A 9 5.58 0.68 31.19
CA SER A 9 5.30 -0.36 30.20
C SER A 9 5.62 0.19 28.80
N ARG A 10 6.76 -0.21 28.25
CA ARG A 10 7.04 -0.10 26.81
C ARG A 10 6.15 -1.12 26.09
N ILE A 11 4.96 -0.70 25.67
CA ILE A 11 4.18 -1.42 24.66
C ILE A 11 4.76 -0.99 23.31
N GLY A 12 5.57 -1.87 22.71
CA GLY A 12 6.13 -1.64 21.37
C GLY A 12 5.02 -1.69 20.33
N ARG A 13 4.89 -0.61 19.55
CA ARG A 13 4.09 -0.55 18.33
C ARG A 13 4.86 -1.27 17.22
N TRP A 14 4.27 -2.28 16.59
CA TRP A 14 4.85 -2.98 15.44
C TRP A 14 3.80 -3.04 14.32
N LEU A 15 4.10 -2.43 13.17
CA LEU A 15 3.23 -2.31 11.98
C LEU A 15 3.53 -3.46 11.00
N LEU A 16 2.51 -3.94 10.27
CA LEU A 16 2.67 -4.70 9.02
C LEU A 16 3.23 -3.75 7.97
N VAL A 17 4.53 -3.81 7.71
CA VAL A 17 5.20 -2.94 6.73
C VAL A 17 5.32 -3.71 5.42
N ILE A 18 5.07 -3.07 4.27
CA ILE A 18 5.80 -3.42 3.03
C ILE A 18 7.25 -3.62 3.47
N SER A 19 7.92 -4.69 3.06
CA SER A 19 9.23 -5.10 3.63
C SER A 19 10.39 -4.12 3.43
N ALA A 20 10.09 -2.86 3.13
CA ALA A 20 10.88 -1.70 3.43
C ALA A 20 11.05 -1.48 4.95
N THR A 21 11.80 -2.37 5.60
CA THR A 21 12.97 -1.76 6.24
C THR A 21 13.86 -1.40 5.05
N LEU A 22 13.74 -0.17 4.56
CA LEU A 22 14.77 0.39 3.70
C LEU A 22 16.05 0.33 4.54
N LEU A 23 16.87 -0.69 4.31
CA LEU A 23 17.98 -1.03 5.19
C LEU A 23 19.19 -0.24 4.71
N LEU A 24 19.24 1.02 5.14
CA LEU A 24 20.33 1.93 4.81
C LEU A 24 21.61 1.51 5.57
N ALA A 25 22.73 1.38 4.85
CA ALA A 25 24.01 1.06 5.48
C ALA A 25 24.65 2.32 6.10
N LEU A 26 25.19 2.18 7.31
CA LEU A 26 26.14 3.13 7.85
C LEU A 26 27.48 3.07 7.08
N SER A 27 28.04 4.27 6.87
CA SER A 27 29.43 4.62 6.54
C SER A 27 29.91 4.49 5.08
N ALA A 28 30.03 5.63 4.41
CA ALA A 28 31.29 6.13 3.86
C ALA A 28 31.27 7.67 3.91
N THR A 29 32.37 8.27 4.35
CA THR A 29 32.56 9.72 4.54
C THR A 29 32.31 10.53 3.27
N PRO A 30 31.79 11.78 3.37
CA PRO A 30 31.69 12.66 2.20
C PRO A 30 33.09 13.07 1.76
N THR A 31 33.56 12.55 0.64
CA THR A 31 34.61 13.23 -0.12
C THR A 31 33.94 14.32 -0.94
N THR A 32 34.15 15.55 -0.51
CA THR A 32 33.83 16.74 -1.29
C THR A 32 34.58 16.70 -2.62
N SER A 33 33.90 16.78 -3.75
CA SER A 33 34.50 17.20 -5.02
C SER A 33 33.80 18.47 -5.49
N ALA A 34 34.59 19.54 -5.54
CA ALA A 34 34.20 20.82 -6.09
C ALA A 34 34.12 20.73 -7.61
N PHE A 35 33.13 21.43 -8.18
CA PHE A 35 33.02 21.66 -9.62
C PHE A 35 34.33 22.29 -10.16
N ALA A 36 34.96 21.60 -11.11
CA ALA A 36 35.98 22.16 -11.97
C ALA A 36 35.52 22.02 -13.43
N ASP A 37 35.52 23.15 -14.13
CA ASP A 37 35.24 23.30 -15.55
C ASP A 37 36.47 22.83 -16.35
N SER A 38 36.34 21.79 -17.17
CA SER A 38 37.26 21.55 -18.29
C SER A 38 36.58 20.82 -19.43
N LYS A 39 36.86 21.29 -20.65
CA LYS A 39 36.47 20.67 -21.92
C LYS A 39 37.52 19.63 -22.33
N GLY A 40 37.14 18.36 -22.45
CA GLY A 40 37.86 17.39 -23.26
C GLY A 40 37.57 15.93 -22.91
N ASP A 41 36.75 15.25 -23.71
CA ASP A 41 36.51 13.79 -23.66
C ASP A 41 36.24 13.19 -22.25
N ASP A 42 35.58 13.98 -21.39
CA ASP A 42 35.31 13.69 -19.98
C ASP A 42 34.19 12.65 -19.75
N ARG A 43 33.70 11.99 -20.81
CA ARG A 43 32.48 11.16 -20.76
C ARG A 43 32.68 9.76 -20.17
N HIS A 44 33.86 9.17 -20.35
CA HIS A 44 34.21 7.91 -19.68
C HIS A 44 34.56 8.16 -18.21
N GLU A 45 35.22 9.28 -17.89
CA GLU A 45 35.50 9.68 -16.51
C GLU A 45 34.21 9.98 -15.72
N ALA A 46 33.21 10.62 -16.35
CA ALA A 46 31.90 10.85 -15.73
C ALA A 46 31.12 9.57 -15.39
N ALA A 47 31.32 8.47 -16.14
CA ALA A 47 30.68 7.19 -15.88
C ALA A 47 31.37 6.42 -14.74
N ASP A 48 32.69 6.53 -14.65
CA ASP A 48 33.51 5.95 -13.58
C ASP A 48 33.26 6.61 -12.22
N ASP A 49 32.85 7.89 -12.21
CA ASP A 49 32.48 8.63 -11.01
C ASP A 49 31.06 8.31 -10.49
N LEU A 50 30.22 7.62 -11.27
CA LEU A 50 28.89 7.23 -10.82
C LEU A 50 28.95 6.08 -9.81
N PRO A 51 28.09 6.11 -8.76
CA PRO A 51 27.96 5.00 -7.82
C PRO A 51 27.61 3.69 -8.53
N LEU A 52 28.18 2.56 -8.10
CA LEU A 52 27.89 1.24 -8.70
C LEU A 52 26.41 0.81 -8.62
N GLY A 53 25.63 1.43 -7.74
CA GLY A 53 24.17 1.22 -7.65
C GLY A 53 23.34 2.26 -8.41
N SER A 54 23.96 3.19 -9.15
CA SER A 54 23.25 4.03 -10.10
C SER A 54 22.59 3.18 -11.19
N MET A 55 21.44 3.61 -11.70
CA MET A 55 20.76 2.84 -12.75
C MET A 55 21.63 2.63 -13.99
N TYR A 56 22.52 3.57 -14.33
CA TYR A 56 23.50 3.41 -15.41
C TYR A 56 24.35 2.13 -15.26
N HIS A 57 24.84 1.86 -14.05
CA HIS A 57 25.63 0.66 -13.73
C HIS A 57 24.74 -0.57 -13.52
N VAL A 58 23.58 -0.43 -12.86
CA VAL A 58 22.66 -1.56 -12.59
C VAL A 58 22.17 -2.19 -13.88
N VAL A 59 21.76 -1.40 -14.88
CA VAL A 59 21.28 -1.92 -16.16
C VAL A 59 22.39 -2.58 -16.99
N ASP A 60 23.64 -2.20 -16.76
CA ASP A 60 24.80 -2.85 -17.37
C ASP A 60 25.10 -4.20 -16.71
N GLN A 61 25.12 -4.22 -15.38
CA GLN A 61 25.44 -5.39 -14.55
C GLN A 61 24.54 -6.61 -14.86
N ILE A 62 23.34 -6.38 -15.37
CA ILE A 62 22.37 -7.42 -15.73
C ILE A 62 22.20 -7.62 -17.24
N GLY A 63 22.92 -6.87 -18.08
CA GLY A 63 22.87 -6.98 -19.54
C GLY A 63 21.72 -6.25 -20.25
N ALA A 64 20.93 -5.42 -19.55
CA ALA A 64 19.78 -4.73 -20.13
C ALA A 64 20.17 -3.72 -21.23
N ARG A 65 21.30 -3.01 -21.10
CA ARG A 65 21.77 -2.04 -22.12
C ARG A 65 22.00 -2.66 -23.49
N GLN A 66 22.47 -3.91 -23.54
CA GLN A 66 22.68 -4.62 -24.80
C GLN A 66 21.36 -4.92 -25.53
N LEU A 67 20.27 -5.10 -24.79
CA LEU A 67 18.93 -5.34 -25.34
C LEU A 67 18.34 -4.05 -25.90
N TRP A 68 18.55 -2.91 -25.25
CA TRP A 68 18.06 -1.62 -25.73
C TRP A 68 18.63 -1.26 -27.12
N GLN A 69 19.89 -1.61 -27.39
CA GLN A 69 20.51 -1.45 -28.71
C GLN A 69 19.85 -2.31 -29.80
N GLN A 70 19.16 -3.39 -29.40
CA GLN A 70 18.40 -4.27 -30.28
C GLN A 70 16.92 -3.85 -30.39
N GLY A 71 16.53 -2.75 -29.77
CA GLY A 71 15.14 -2.26 -29.73
C GLY A 71 14.24 -2.98 -28.74
N ILE A 72 14.80 -3.83 -27.85
CA ILE A 72 14.06 -4.46 -26.75
C ILE A 72 14.20 -3.55 -25.54
N THR A 73 13.16 -2.80 -25.22
CA THR A 73 13.16 -1.77 -24.17
C THR A 73 11.99 -1.93 -23.19
N GLY A 74 11.18 -2.97 -23.35
CA GLY A 74 9.97 -3.23 -22.55
C GLY A 74 8.69 -2.72 -23.20
N ALA A 75 8.76 -2.29 -24.46
CA ALA A 75 7.63 -1.70 -25.16
C ALA A 75 6.45 -2.68 -25.24
N GLY A 76 5.24 -2.19 -24.99
CA GLY A 76 4.02 -3.00 -25.04
C GLY A 76 3.82 -3.94 -23.84
N VAL A 77 4.64 -3.79 -22.79
CA VAL A 77 4.52 -4.55 -21.55
C VAL A 77 4.15 -3.62 -20.40
N ASN A 78 3.02 -3.91 -19.75
CA ASN A 78 2.62 -3.19 -18.54
C ASN A 78 3.01 -3.97 -17.29
N VAL A 79 3.61 -3.27 -16.33
CA VAL A 79 4.00 -3.78 -15.01
C VAL A 79 3.08 -3.18 -13.97
N ALA A 80 2.29 -4.03 -13.31
CA ALA A 80 1.51 -3.63 -12.14
C ALA A 80 2.44 -3.52 -10.93
N LEU A 81 2.56 -2.31 -10.39
CA LEU A 81 3.32 -2.03 -9.19
C LEU A 81 2.38 -1.92 -8.00
N ILE A 82 2.34 -2.97 -7.17
CA ILE A 82 1.50 -3.03 -5.96
C ILE A 82 2.34 -2.53 -4.77
N ASP A 83 2.19 -1.24 -4.42
CA ASP A 83 3.10 -0.54 -3.49
C ASP A 83 2.44 0.69 -2.82
N THR A 84 3.22 1.74 -2.48
CA THR A 84 2.76 2.97 -1.80
C THR A 84 2.22 4.07 -2.72
N GLY A 85 2.17 3.83 -4.03
CA GLY A 85 1.72 4.78 -5.06
C GLY A 85 2.88 5.29 -5.91
N PHE A 86 2.69 6.45 -6.54
CA PHE A 86 3.76 7.13 -7.29
C PHE A 86 3.76 8.65 -7.03
N ALA A 87 4.92 9.29 -7.16
CA ALA A 87 5.06 10.74 -7.16
C ALA A 87 5.07 11.30 -8.58
N PRO A 88 4.56 12.53 -8.79
CA PRO A 88 4.50 13.17 -10.10
C PRO A 88 5.88 13.73 -10.54
N VAL A 89 6.85 12.84 -10.75
CA VAL A 89 8.20 13.18 -11.22
C VAL A 89 8.32 13.05 -12.74
N GLN A 90 9.15 13.89 -13.36
CA GLN A 90 9.26 13.99 -14.83
C GLN A 90 9.60 12.64 -15.49
N ASP A 91 10.48 11.84 -14.87
CA ASP A 91 10.95 10.56 -15.39
C ASP A 91 9.87 9.45 -15.33
N LEU A 92 8.70 9.73 -14.73
CA LEU A 92 7.52 8.87 -14.74
C LEU A 92 6.35 9.49 -15.50
N LEU A 93 5.93 10.71 -15.13
CA LEU A 93 4.73 11.33 -15.68
C LEU A 93 4.96 11.97 -17.05
N ASP A 94 5.96 12.83 -17.18
CA ASP A 94 6.22 13.53 -18.45
C ASP A 94 6.67 12.56 -19.55
N SER A 95 7.29 11.45 -19.15
CA SER A 95 7.61 10.33 -20.02
C SER A 95 6.45 9.37 -20.27
N GLY A 96 5.26 9.60 -19.69
CA GLY A 96 4.07 8.75 -19.88
C GLY A 96 4.27 7.31 -19.44
N ARG A 97 5.09 7.06 -18.41
CA ARG A 97 5.35 5.73 -17.87
C ARG A 97 4.17 5.22 -17.06
N VAL A 98 3.55 6.07 -16.24
CA VAL A 98 2.34 5.68 -15.49
C VAL A 98 1.13 5.85 -16.39
N VAL A 99 0.45 4.74 -16.72
CA VAL A 99 -0.72 4.74 -17.63
C VAL A 99 -2.04 4.54 -16.94
N GLN A 100 -2.03 3.96 -15.74
CA GLN A 100 -3.21 3.76 -14.94
C GLN A 100 -2.84 3.73 -13.46
N ALA A 101 -3.75 4.20 -12.61
CA ALA A 101 -3.58 4.13 -11.17
C ALA A 101 -4.89 3.75 -10.46
N VAL A 102 -4.78 2.96 -9.39
CA VAL A 102 -5.85 2.66 -8.45
C VAL A 102 -5.32 2.84 -7.01
N ASP A 103 -6.16 3.31 -6.10
CA ASP A 103 -5.82 3.48 -4.69
C ASP A 103 -6.78 2.67 -3.82
N LEU A 104 -6.23 1.61 -3.24
CA LEU A 104 -6.87 0.68 -2.32
C LEU A 104 -6.28 0.80 -0.91
N SER A 105 -5.42 1.80 -0.66
CA SER A 105 -4.85 2.07 0.64
C SER A 105 -5.89 2.63 1.61
N ALA A 106 -5.52 2.68 2.89
CA ALA A 106 -6.34 3.36 3.90
C ALA A 106 -6.41 4.89 3.67
N GLU A 107 -5.61 5.44 2.76
CA GLU A 107 -5.57 6.85 2.40
C GLU A 107 -6.47 7.20 1.20
N SER A 108 -7.11 6.22 0.56
CA SER A 108 -7.92 6.42 -0.66
C SER A 108 -9.07 7.43 -0.51
N GLY A 109 -9.55 7.67 0.71
CA GLY A 109 -10.55 8.70 1.03
C GLY A 109 -9.99 10.12 1.24
N VAL A 110 -8.67 10.30 1.21
CA VAL A 110 -7.99 11.57 1.48
C VAL A 110 -7.57 12.20 0.15
N GLU A 111 -8.29 13.25 -0.28
CA GLU A 111 -8.13 13.89 -1.61
C GLU A 111 -6.67 14.23 -1.96
N GLN A 112 -5.87 14.70 -0.99
CA GLN A 112 -4.46 15.07 -1.23
C GLN A 112 -3.50 13.86 -1.29
N ALA A 113 -3.95 12.67 -0.91
CA ALA A 113 -3.13 11.46 -0.85
C ALA A 113 -3.51 10.42 -1.92
N VAL A 114 -4.64 10.60 -2.62
CA VAL A 114 -5.13 9.62 -3.59
C VAL A 114 -4.10 9.40 -4.69
N TYR A 115 -3.65 8.15 -4.84
CA TYR A 115 -2.59 7.70 -5.77
C TYR A 115 -1.18 8.22 -5.46
N VAL A 116 -1.03 9.20 -4.56
CA VAL A 116 0.23 9.87 -4.26
C VAL A 116 1.10 9.00 -3.36
N ASP A 117 2.37 8.87 -3.74
CA ASP A 117 3.37 8.22 -2.91
C ASP A 117 3.86 9.10 -1.78
N ASN A 118 3.13 9.08 -0.66
CA ASN A 118 3.51 9.80 0.55
C ASN A 118 4.55 9.05 1.40
N TYR A 119 4.89 7.80 1.06
CA TYR A 119 5.94 7.05 1.76
C TYR A 119 7.29 7.12 1.05
N GLY A 120 7.29 6.99 -0.28
CA GLY A 120 8.43 7.16 -1.19
C GLY A 120 8.93 5.86 -1.85
N HIS A 121 8.49 4.71 -1.38
CA HIS A 121 8.98 3.40 -1.84
C HIS A 121 8.48 3.04 -3.24
N GLY A 122 7.19 3.24 -3.53
CA GLY A 122 6.59 2.95 -4.83
C GLY A 122 7.22 3.75 -5.96
N THR A 123 7.48 5.04 -5.77
CA THR A 123 8.18 5.89 -6.75
C THR A 123 9.58 5.36 -7.05
N HIS A 124 10.30 4.95 -6.01
CA HIS A 124 11.63 4.38 -6.15
C HIS A 124 11.60 3.05 -6.91
N MET A 125 10.61 2.18 -6.66
CA MET A 125 10.42 0.93 -7.42
C MET A 125 10.06 1.21 -8.89
N ALA A 126 9.12 2.13 -9.14
CA ALA A 126 8.71 2.52 -10.49
C ALA A 126 9.90 3.05 -11.30
N GLY A 127 10.77 3.84 -10.68
CA GLY A 127 12.01 4.31 -11.29
C GLY A 127 12.95 3.18 -11.72
N ILE A 128 13.17 2.18 -10.86
CA ILE A 128 14.02 1.02 -11.19
C ILE A 128 13.42 0.22 -12.34
N ILE A 129 12.10 0.02 -12.35
CA ILE A 129 11.41 -0.79 -13.37
C ILE A 129 11.43 -0.08 -14.72
N ALA A 130 10.92 1.16 -14.79
CA ALA A 130 10.59 1.81 -16.05
C ALA A 130 10.84 3.32 -16.09
N GLY A 131 11.55 3.89 -15.10
CA GLY A 131 11.88 5.31 -15.11
C GLY A 131 12.61 5.70 -16.40
N ARG A 132 12.30 6.88 -16.93
CA ARG A 132 12.88 7.31 -18.20
C ARG A 132 12.98 8.82 -18.27
N SER A 133 14.18 9.35 -18.43
CA SER A 133 14.34 10.78 -18.72
C SER A 133 13.61 11.18 -20.00
N PRO A 134 12.88 12.32 -20.02
CA PRO A 134 12.07 12.71 -21.17
C PRO A 134 12.87 12.84 -22.48
N GLY A 135 12.32 12.30 -23.57
CA GLY A 135 12.87 12.49 -24.93
C GLY A 135 14.15 11.72 -25.26
N VAL A 136 14.65 10.88 -24.35
CA VAL A 136 15.89 10.12 -24.56
C VAL A 136 15.66 8.83 -25.37
N ASN A 137 16.74 8.34 -25.98
CA ASN A 137 16.75 7.07 -26.71
C ASN A 137 17.62 6.03 -25.97
N PRO A 138 17.04 4.99 -25.33
CA PRO A 138 17.76 3.98 -24.57
C PRO A 138 18.87 3.27 -25.35
N ALA A 139 18.76 3.17 -26.67
CA ALA A 139 19.81 2.58 -27.51
C ALA A 139 21.14 3.36 -27.44
N LEU A 140 21.11 4.64 -27.04
CA LEU A 140 22.27 5.51 -26.90
C LEU A 140 22.75 5.65 -25.44
N ALA A 141 22.11 4.97 -24.48
CA ALA A 141 22.35 5.17 -23.05
C ALA A 141 23.81 4.98 -22.62
N ALA A 142 24.58 4.14 -23.32
CA ALA A 142 25.99 3.91 -23.01
C ALA A 142 26.82 5.21 -23.05
N ASP A 143 26.50 6.11 -23.98
CA ASP A 143 27.20 7.40 -24.19
C ASP A 143 26.62 8.55 -23.36
N HIS A 144 25.58 8.26 -22.56
CA HIS A 144 24.79 9.24 -21.81
C HIS A 144 24.61 8.83 -20.34
N PRO A 145 25.68 8.83 -19.53
CA PRO A 145 25.62 8.49 -18.12
C PRO A 145 24.74 9.42 -17.27
N GLU A 146 24.41 10.60 -17.78
CA GLU A 146 23.52 11.57 -17.14
C GLU A 146 22.03 11.21 -17.25
N TRP A 147 21.64 10.29 -18.14
CA TRP A 147 20.25 9.90 -18.30
C TRP A 147 19.81 8.90 -17.23
N PHE A 148 18.64 9.13 -16.65
CA PHE A 148 18.00 8.16 -15.79
C PHE A 148 17.14 7.20 -16.62
N LEU A 149 17.53 5.92 -16.65
CA LEU A 149 16.80 4.85 -17.32
C LEU A 149 16.66 3.65 -16.37
N GLY A 150 15.42 3.29 -16.07
CA GLY A 150 15.06 2.02 -15.44
C GLY A 150 15.40 0.84 -16.34
N VAL A 151 15.25 -0.38 -15.85
CA VAL A 151 15.61 -1.61 -16.57
C VAL A 151 14.82 -1.77 -17.88
N ALA A 152 13.52 -1.51 -17.85
CA ALA A 152 12.62 -1.57 -19.01
C ALA A 152 12.04 -0.18 -19.29
N PRO A 153 12.83 0.74 -19.87
CA PRO A 153 12.47 2.15 -19.97
C PRO A 153 11.29 2.41 -20.92
N ASP A 154 10.87 1.44 -21.74
CA ASP A 154 9.65 1.49 -22.56
C ASP A 154 8.45 0.69 -22.04
N ALA A 155 8.61 -0.01 -20.92
CA ALA A 155 7.47 -0.56 -20.18
C ALA A 155 6.63 0.56 -19.56
N GLN A 156 5.38 0.25 -19.28
CA GLN A 156 4.46 1.16 -18.58
C GLN A 156 4.12 0.61 -17.20
N ILE A 157 3.86 1.52 -16.26
CA ILE A 157 3.50 1.23 -14.88
C ILE A 157 1.98 1.38 -14.71
N VAL A 158 1.36 0.33 -14.18
CA VAL A 158 0.01 0.37 -13.60
C VAL A 158 0.19 0.46 -12.09
N SER A 159 -0.02 1.65 -11.51
CA SER A 159 0.22 1.88 -10.08
C SER A 159 -0.97 1.41 -9.25
N VAL A 160 -0.75 0.42 -8.39
CA VAL A 160 -1.76 -0.09 -7.45
C VAL A 160 -1.32 0.26 -6.04
N LYS A 161 -1.80 1.41 -5.53
CA LYS A 161 -1.47 1.88 -4.19
C LYS A 161 -2.28 1.07 -3.17
N VAL A 162 -1.60 0.26 -2.36
CA VAL A 162 -2.22 -0.52 -1.28
C VAL A 162 -1.73 -0.11 0.11
N ALA A 163 -0.58 0.56 0.17
CA ALA A 163 0.02 1.01 1.42
C ALA A 163 -0.14 2.52 1.64
N ASP A 164 -0.21 2.90 2.92
CA ASP A 164 -0.32 4.28 3.38
C ASP A 164 1.04 4.99 3.48
N ASN A 165 1.06 6.24 3.96
CA ASN A 165 2.28 7.03 4.17
C ASN A 165 3.27 6.43 5.18
N THR A 166 2.91 5.36 5.90
CA THR A 166 3.81 4.63 6.80
C THR A 166 4.49 3.45 6.11
N GLY A 167 4.12 3.17 4.85
CA GLY A 167 4.48 1.95 4.14
C GLY A 167 3.66 0.74 4.61
N GLY A 168 2.63 0.96 5.43
CA GLY A 168 1.81 -0.10 5.99
C GLY A 168 0.70 -0.53 5.04
N ALA A 169 0.56 -1.84 4.84
CA ALA A 169 -0.55 -2.44 4.09
C ALA A 169 -1.05 -3.71 4.77
N ASP A 170 -2.37 -3.83 4.88
CA ASP A 170 -3.00 -5.09 5.28
C ASP A 170 -2.97 -6.11 4.13
N ILE A 171 -2.87 -7.40 4.47
CA ILE A 171 -2.91 -8.47 3.47
C ILE A 171 -4.17 -8.41 2.62
N SER A 172 -5.32 -8.07 3.21
CA SER A 172 -6.55 -7.96 2.43
C SER A 172 -6.51 -6.85 1.37
N GLN A 173 -5.73 -5.79 1.58
CA GLN A 173 -5.52 -4.73 0.58
C GLN A 173 -4.60 -5.21 -0.54
N VAL A 174 -3.53 -5.93 -0.20
CA VAL A 174 -2.63 -6.52 -1.18
C VAL A 174 -3.38 -7.52 -2.06
N ILE A 175 -4.19 -8.40 -1.45
CA ILE A 175 -5.07 -9.34 -2.16
C ILE A 175 -6.04 -8.60 -3.09
N ALA A 176 -6.69 -7.54 -2.60
CA ALA A 176 -7.58 -6.73 -3.44
C ALA A 176 -6.85 -6.07 -4.61
N GLY A 177 -5.60 -5.63 -4.41
CA GLY A 177 -4.74 -5.10 -5.47
C GLY A 177 -4.43 -6.14 -6.54
N VAL A 178 -4.10 -7.37 -6.14
CA VAL A 178 -3.87 -8.48 -7.08
C VAL A 178 -5.16 -8.82 -7.85
N ASP A 179 -6.30 -8.92 -7.15
CA ASP A 179 -7.60 -9.20 -7.77
C ASP A 179 -7.96 -8.13 -8.81
N TRP A 180 -7.79 -6.85 -8.45
CA TRP A 180 -8.05 -5.74 -9.37
C TRP A 180 -7.19 -5.82 -10.63
N VAL A 181 -5.90 -6.16 -10.50
CA VAL A 181 -5.01 -6.34 -11.66
C VAL A 181 -5.50 -7.47 -12.56
N VAL A 182 -5.89 -8.61 -11.98
CA VAL A 182 -6.41 -9.76 -12.74
C VAL A 182 -7.71 -9.42 -13.46
N ASP A 183 -8.65 -8.78 -12.76
CA ASP A 183 -9.96 -8.40 -13.30
C ASP A 183 -9.86 -7.39 -14.45
N HIS A 184 -8.90 -6.47 -14.39
CA HIS A 184 -8.72 -5.43 -15.42
C HIS A 184 -7.65 -5.79 -16.45
N ASN A 185 -7.05 -6.98 -16.38
CA ASN A 185 -5.91 -7.34 -17.22
C ASN A 185 -6.23 -7.29 -18.72
N ALA A 186 -7.46 -7.66 -19.11
CA ALA A 186 -7.88 -7.63 -20.51
C ALA A 186 -7.81 -6.22 -21.13
N GLU A 187 -7.99 -5.19 -20.31
CA GLU A 187 -7.94 -3.78 -20.72
C GLU A 187 -6.53 -3.19 -20.56
N LEU A 188 -5.84 -3.60 -19.50
CA LEU A 188 -4.56 -3.01 -19.10
C LEU A 188 -3.34 -3.73 -19.67
N ASN A 189 -3.48 -4.93 -20.24
CA ASN A 189 -2.38 -5.74 -20.76
C ASN A 189 -1.19 -5.84 -19.77
N VAL A 190 -1.49 -6.08 -18.50
CA VAL A 190 -0.48 -6.31 -17.47
C VAL A 190 0.15 -7.68 -17.71
N ARG A 191 1.48 -7.72 -17.76
CA ARG A 191 2.23 -8.98 -17.95
C ARG A 191 3.16 -9.29 -16.81
N VAL A 192 3.42 -8.31 -15.93
CA VAL A 192 4.26 -8.48 -14.75
C VAL A 192 3.59 -7.79 -13.55
N ILE A 193 3.56 -8.46 -12.40
CA ILE A 193 3.29 -7.85 -11.09
C ILE A 193 4.61 -7.76 -10.35
N ASN A 194 4.95 -6.55 -9.90
CA ASN A 194 5.98 -6.32 -8.89
C ASN A 194 5.30 -6.17 -7.53
N LEU A 195 5.61 -7.06 -6.58
CA LEU A 195 5.12 -7.00 -5.21
C LEU A 195 6.29 -7.06 -4.21
N SER A 196 6.71 -5.88 -3.75
CA SER A 196 7.80 -5.70 -2.79
C SER A 196 7.31 -5.77 -1.33
N TYR A 197 6.43 -6.72 -1.03
CA TYR A 197 5.75 -6.89 0.25
C TYR A 197 6.18 -8.19 0.95
N ALA A 198 6.08 -8.23 2.28
CA ALA A 198 6.03 -9.51 2.98
C ALA A 198 5.14 -9.42 4.22
N SER A 199 4.61 -10.56 4.64
CA SER A 199 3.89 -10.76 5.88
C SER A 199 4.55 -11.84 6.72
N GLY A 200 4.36 -11.78 8.04
CA GLY A 200 4.80 -12.82 8.97
C GLY A 200 3.86 -14.02 9.02
N SER A 201 3.20 -14.34 7.90
CA SER A 201 2.21 -15.42 7.78
C SER A 201 2.70 -16.70 8.42
N ALA A 202 1.85 -17.31 9.24
CA ALA A 202 2.11 -18.61 9.86
C ALA A 202 1.64 -19.79 8.99
N LEU A 203 1.07 -19.50 7.81
CA LEU A 203 0.49 -20.48 6.92
C LEU A 203 1.52 -21.03 5.93
N PRO A 204 1.42 -22.32 5.55
CA PRO A 204 2.15 -22.82 4.39
C PRO A 204 1.58 -22.21 3.10
N TYR A 205 2.42 -22.12 2.06
CA TYR A 205 2.05 -21.42 0.82
C TYR A 205 0.75 -21.98 0.24
N ASN A 206 0.58 -23.30 0.24
CA ASN A 206 -0.57 -23.93 -0.40
C ASN A 206 -1.93 -23.70 0.31
N THR A 207 -1.96 -22.90 1.38
CA THR A 207 -3.21 -22.46 2.04
C THR A 207 -3.24 -20.95 2.29
N ASP A 208 -2.13 -20.23 2.07
CA ASP A 208 -2.04 -18.80 2.34
C ASP A 208 -2.88 -18.02 1.32
N PRO A 209 -3.85 -17.19 1.76
CA PRO A 209 -4.76 -16.47 0.85
C PRO A 209 -4.05 -15.47 -0.07
N LEU A 210 -2.92 -14.89 0.33
CA LEU A 210 -2.14 -14.01 -0.53
C LEU A 210 -1.47 -14.81 -1.65
N THR A 211 -0.88 -15.95 -1.32
CA THR A 211 -0.24 -16.81 -2.34
C THR A 211 -1.26 -17.34 -3.34
N TYR A 212 -2.47 -17.72 -2.89
CA TYR A 212 -3.56 -18.09 -3.79
C TYR A 212 -3.94 -16.96 -4.76
N ALA A 213 -4.02 -15.71 -4.29
CA ALA A 213 -4.25 -14.56 -5.16
C ALA A 213 -3.14 -14.41 -6.23
N LEU A 214 -1.87 -14.61 -5.84
CA LEU A 214 -0.73 -14.51 -6.75
C LEU A 214 -0.67 -15.66 -7.74
N GLU A 215 -0.95 -16.89 -7.33
CA GLU A 215 -1.08 -18.05 -8.22
C GLU A 215 -2.21 -17.86 -9.23
N ARG A 216 -3.29 -17.15 -8.87
CA ARG A 216 -4.32 -16.76 -9.83
C ARG A 216 -3.84 -15.76 -10.87
N ALA A 217 -3.06 -14.77 -10.47
CA ALA A 217 -2.42 -13.86 -11.43
C ALA A 217 -1.44 -14.61 -12.35
N TRP A 218 -0.67 -15.54 -11.77
CA TRP A 218 0.23 -16.43 -12.50
C TRP A 218 -0.51 -17.23 -13.56
N ASN A 219 -1.61 -17.89 -13.18
CA ASN A 219 -2.46 -18.66 -14.09
C ASN A 219 -3.19 -17.79 -15.12
N ALA A 220 -3.38 -16.49 -14.85
CA ALA A 220 -3.88 -15.51 -15.81
C ALA A 220 -2.81 -15.01 -16.80
N GLY A 221 -1.61 -15.60 -16.81
CA GLY A 221 -0.52 -15.26 -17.73
C GLY A 221 0.32 -14.05 -17.29
N ILE A 222 0.22 -13.65 -16.03
CA ILE A 222 0.97 -12.53 -15.44
C ILE A 222 2.14 -13.07 -14.63
N VAL A 223 3.36 -12.66 -14.97
CA VAL A 223 4.56 -13.00 -14.18
C VAL A 223 4.50 -12.28 -12.85
N VAL A 224 4.67 -13.00 -11.74
CA VAL A 224 4.71 -12.39 -10.41
C VAL A 224 6.13 -12.40 -9.86
N VAL A 225 6.64 -11.22 -9.52
CA VAL A 225 7.99 -11.01 -8.96
C VAL A 225 7.87 -10.44 -7.55
N VAL A 226 8.52 -11.09 -6.58
CA VAL A 226 8.42 -10.75 -5.15
C VAL A 226 9.80 -10.64 -4.49
N ALA A 227 9.90 -9.77 -3.49
CA ALA A 227 11.11 -9.60 -2.69
C ALA A 227 11.31 -10.78 -1.72
N ALA A 228 12.54 -11.30 -1.61
CA ALA A 228 12.84 -12.42 -0.69
C ALA A 228 12.85 -12.04 0.81
N GLY A 229 12.92 -10.75 1.13
CA GLY A 229 12.93 -10.24 2.51
C GLY A 229 14.31 -9.73 2.99
N ASN A 230 14.28 -9.03 4.13
CA ASN A 230 15.43 -8.27 4.66
C ASN A 230 15.79 -8.63 6.13
N ASP A 231 15.46 -9.84 6.59
CA ASP A 231 15.64 -10.28 7.99
C ASP A 231 17.07 -10.78 8.31
N GLY A 232 17.94 -10.84 7.31
CA GLY A 232 19.33 -11.23 7.44
C GLY A 232 19.52 -12.54 8.19
N ARG A 233 20.37 -12.53 9.22
CA ARG A 233 20.68 -13.73 10.04
C ARG A 233 19.50 -14.30 10.83
N ARG A 234 18.40 -13.54 10.98
CA ARG A 234 17.18 -14.03 11.63
C ARG A 234 16.34 -14.90 10.69
N SER A 235 16.54 -14.76 9.38
CA SER A 235 15.86 -15.55 8.35
C SER A 235 16.29 -17.02 8.43
N ASN A 236 15.32 -17.90 8.63
CA ASN A 236 15.48 -19.35 8.52
C ASN A 236 14.67 -19.95 7.37
N ALA A 237 13.70 -19.21 6.82
CA ALA A 237 12.89 -19.54 5.65
C ALA A 237 12.47 -18.22 4.94
N LEU A 238 11.95 -18.33 3.72
CA LEU A 238 11.30 -17.18 3.06
C LEU A 238 9.93 -16.93 3.71
N ALA A 239 9.57 -15.66 3.86
CA ALA A 239 8.26 -15.23 4.34
C ALA A 239 7.23 -15.14 3.20
N SER A 240 5.95 -14.99 3.53
CA SER A 240 4.89 -14.83 2.51
C SER A 240 5.00 -13.45 1.90
N PRO A 241 4.91 -13.28 0.57
CA PRO A 241 4.58 -14.29 -0.43
C PRO A 241 5.77 -15.03 -1.04
N ALA A 242 7.03 -14.66 -0.75
CA ALA A 242 8.22 -15.28 -1.36
C ALA A 242 8.38 -16.79 -1.09
N LEU A 243 7.69 -17.33 -0.07
CA LEU A 243 7.67 -18.76 0.22
C LEU A 243 6.86 -19.57 -0.81
N ASP A 244 5.99 -18.94 -1.60
CA ASP A 244 5.29 -19.55 -2.73
C ASP A 244 6.29 -19.93 -3.84
N PRO A 245 6.33 -21.19 -4.28
CA PRO A 245 7.24 -21.63 -5.33
C PRO A 245 6.79 -21.27 -6.76
N TYR A 246 5.56 -20.83 -7.00
CA TYR A 246 5.13 -20.37 -8.33
C TYR A 246 5.80 -19.04 -8.69
N VAL A 247 5.71 -18.05 -7.80
CA VAL A 247 6.26 -16.70 -8.01
C VAL A 247 7.78 -16.69 -8.14
N ILE A 248 8.34 -15.60 -8.70
CA ILE A 248 9.79 -15.37 -8.76
C ILE A 248 10.22 -14.61 -7.49
N ALA A 249 10.83 -15.32 -6.54
CA ALA A 249 11.39 -14.73 -5.32
C ALA A 249 12.82 -14.25 -5.55
N VAL A 250 13.08 -12.98 -5.25
CA VAL A 250 14.34 -12.32 -5.62
C VAL A 250 15.19 -11.97 -4.41
N GLY A 251 16.38 -12.56 -4.33
CA GLY A 251 17.43 -12.20 -3.38
C GLY A 251 18.17 -10.93 -3.80
N ALA A 252 18.81 -10.25 -2.85
CA ALA A 252 19.58 -9.05 -3.12
C ALA A 252 21.10 -9.30 -3.11
N VAL A 253 21.80 -8.61 -3.99
CA VAL A 253 23.27 -8.49 -3.97
C VAL A 253 23.72 -7.03 -4.01
N GLU A 254 24.97 -6.81 -3.62
CA GLU A 254 25.69 -5.53 -3.68
C GLU A 254 26.87 -5.66 -4.64
N ALA A 255 26.96 -4.74 -5.61
CA ALA A 255 28.10 -4.62 -6.50
C ALA A 255 29.37 -4.19 -5.74
N LYS A 256 30.53 -4.56 -6.25
CA LYS A 256 31.85 -4.18 -5.70
C LYS A 256 32.73 -3.65 -6.83
N ASP A 257 33.68 -2.79 -6.49
CA ASP A 257 34.62 -2.16 -7.42
C ASP A 257 35.42 -3.16 -8.25
N ASN A 258 35.56 -4.41 -7.78
CA ASN A 258 36.24 -5.48 -8.51
C ASN A 258 35.35 -6.19 -9.55
N GLY A 259 34.20 -5.61 -9.91
CA GLY A 259 33.19 -6.17 -10.83
C GLY A 259 32.43 -7.38 -10.27
N GLY A 260 32.67 -7.75 -9.01
CA GLY A 260 32.01 -8.86 -8.36
C GLY A 260 30.85 -8.42 -7.48
N PHE A 261 30.11 -9.40 -6.96
CA PHE A 261 28.99 -9.16 -6.05
C PHE A 261 29.26 -9.77 -4.67
N LYS A 262 28.63 -9.21 -3.63
CA LYS A 262 28.52 -9.83 -2.30
C LYS A 262 27.06 -9.84 -1.87
N VAL A 263 26.72 -10.77 -0.97
CA VAL A 263 25.39 -10.83 -0.36
C VAL A 263 25.37 -9.89 0.85
N PRO A 264 24.46 -8.90 0.91
CA PRO A 264 24.31 -8.03 2.07
C PRO A 264 23.95 -8.81 3.33
N VAL A 265 24.38 -8.33 4.49
CA VAL A 265 24.13 -9.00 5.79
C VAL A 265 22.65 -9.07 6.17
N TRP A 266 21.84 -8.19 5.58
CA TRP A 266 20.41 -8.10 5.78
C TRP A 266 19.60 -8.95 4.80
N ALA A 267 20.21 -9.49 3.73
CA ALA A 267 19.46 -10.30 2.77
C ALA A 267 18.91 -11.56 3.47
N SER A 268 17.59 -11.78 3.35
CA SER A 268 16.95 -13.00 3.84
C SER A 268 17.48 -14.23 3.11
N ALA A 269 17.36 -15.38 3.76
CA ALA A 269 17.74 -16.68 3.23
C ALA A 269 16.59 -17.66 3.36
N GLY A 270 16.34 -18.44 2.31
CA GLY A 270 15.39 -19.55 2.32
C GLY A 270 15.84 -20.70 3.20
N ASP A 271 15.09 -21.78 3.32
CA ASP A 271 15.36 -22.87 4.28
C ASP A 271 16.26 -24.00 3.74
N GLY A 272 16.65 -23.92 2.48
CA GLY A 272 17.37 -24.98 1.76
C GLY A 272 16.47 -25.79 0.83
N VAL A 273 15.16 -25.81 1.05
CA VAL A 273 14.14 -26.39 0.18
C VAL A 273 13.55 -25.30 -0.72
N ARG A 274 12.95 -24.27 -0.12
CA ARG A 274 12.53 -23.05 -0.81
C ARG A 274 13.54 -21.94 -0.53
N ASN A 275 14.27 -21.58 -1.57
CA ASN A 275 15.25 -20.49 -1.58
C ASN A 275 14.81 -19.42 -2.58
N PRO A 276 15.38 -18.20 -2.57
CA PRO A 276 15.18 -17.27 -3.68
C PRO A 276 15.43 -17.98 -5.01
N ASP A 277 14.68 -17.65 -6.05
CA ASP A 277 14.85 -18.28 -7.36
C ASP A 277 16.13 -17.78 -8.04
N LEU A 278 16.40 -16.48 -7.90
CA LEU A 278 17.60 -15.80 -8.37
C LEU A 278 17.89 -14.57 -7.51
N ALA A 279 18.94 -13.83 -7.82
CA ALA A 279 19.27 -12.56 -7.19
C ALA A 279 19.48 -11.43 -8.22
N ALA A 280 19.33 -10.20 -7.75
CA ALA A 280 19.60 -8.98 -8.52
C ALA A 280 20.25 -7.89 -7.64
N PRO A 281 20.86 -6.85 -8.23
CA PRO A 281 21.34 -5.69 -7.48
C PRO A 281 20.20 -5.09 -6.65
N GLY A 282 20.42 -4.99 -5.34
CA GLY A 282 19.41 -4.47 -4.40
C GLY A 282 19.99 -3.67 -3.25
N ALA A 283 21.31 -3.47 -3.19
CA ALA A 283 21.96 -2.62 -2.20
C ALA A 283 22.50 -1.36 -2.86
N HIS A 284 22.32 -0.22 -2.19
CA HIS A 284 22.77 1.11 -2.59
C HIS A 284 22.26 1.56 -3.97
N ILE A 285 21.02 1.23 -4.30
CA ILE A 285 20.43 1.54 -5.61
C ILE A 285 19.92 2.98 -5.61
N ASP A 286 20.37 3.78 -6.58
CA ASP A 286 19.89 5.15 -6.78
C ASP A 286 18.71 5.11 -7.76
N SER A 287 17.54 5.56 -7.31
CA SER A 287 16.33 5.61 -8.13
C SER A 287 15.52 6.87 -7.80
N LEU A 288 14.42 7.06 -8.52
CA LEU A 288 13.57 8.23 -8.42
C LEU A 288 13.10 8.49 -6.99
N ARG A 289 13.29 9.73 -6.56
CA ARG A 289 12.89 10.27 -5.28
C ARG A 289 11.42 10.68 -5.33
N ALA A 290 10.71 10.46 -4.23
CA ALA A 290 9.42 11.10 -3.97
C ALA A 290 9.66 12.28 -3.01
N PRO A 291 9.71 13.54 -3.48
CA PRO A 291 10.04 14.67 -2.62
C PRO A 291 9.02 14.85 -1.49
N LEU A 292 9.50 15.14 -0.29
CA LEU A 292 8.71 15.36 0.93
C LEU A 292 7.91 14.12 1.40
N SER A 293 8.14 12.95 0.80
CA SER A 293 7.62 11.69 1.31
C SER A 293 8.22 11.35 2.67
N ARG A 294 7.61 10.41 3.39
CA ARG A 294 8.07 10.02 4.71
C ARG A 294 9.52 9.53 4.71
N ILE A 295 9.90 8.65 3.77
CA ILE A 295 11.29 8.18 3.67
C ILE A 295 12.22 9.35 3.36
N ASP A 296 11.83 10.25 2.47
CA ASP A 296 12.64 11.42 2.11
C ASP A 296 12.95 12.33 3.31
N ILE A 297 11.99 12.46 4.24
CA ILE A 297 12.14 13.28 5.46
C ILE A 297 12.85 12.52 6.58
N GLU A 298 12.46 11.26 6.83
CA GLU A 298 12.94 10.47 7.96
C GLU A 298 14.33 9.85 7.70
N HIS A 299 14.75 9.76 6.43
CA HIS A 299 16.03 9.16 6.01
C HIS A 299 16.86 10.08 5.09
N PRO A 300 17.31 11.25 5.58
CA PRO A 300 18.11 12.19 4.78
C PRO A 300 19.44 11.60 4.30
N GLU A 301 19.94 10.53 4.92
CA GLU A 301 21.12 9.80 4.46
C GLU A 301 20.94 9.09 3.11
N GLY A 302 19.70 8.87 2.68
CA GLY A 302 19.38 8.33 1.35
C GLY A 302 19.25 9.42 0.27
N TYR A 303 19.24 10.70 0.63
CA TYR A 303 19.18 11.78 -0.35
C TYR A 303 20.44 11.78 -1.24
N VAL A 304 20.25 11.71 -2.56
CA VAL A 304 21.34 11.82 -3.54
C VAL A 304 21.32 13.23 -4.12
N ASP A 305 20.21 13.61 -4.74
CA ASP A 305 19.97 14.93 -5.31
C ASP A 305 18.46 15.26 -5.37
N GLU A 306 18.09 16.30 -6.11
CA GLU A 306 16.70 16.74 -6.20
C GLU A 306 15.77 15.70 -6.84
N PHE A 307 16.31 14.80 -7.68
CA PHE A 307 15.60 13.77 -8.45
C PHE A 307 15.78 12.36 -7.87
N LEU A 308 16.90 12.08 -7.21
CA LEU A 308 17.31 10.73 -6.84
C LEU A 308 17.41 10.50 -5.33
N PHE A 309 17.04 9.29 -4.93
CA PHE A 309 17.11 8.76 -3.59
C PHE A 309 17.76 7.37 -3.62
N ARG A 310 18.65 7.08 -2.68
CA ARG A 310 19.38 5.83 -2.53
C ARG A 310 18.65 4.88 -1.58
N GLY A 311 18.31 3.70 -2.08
CA GLY A 311 17.61 2.64 -1.36
C GLY A 311 18.41 1.35 -1.22
N SER A 312 17.98 0.48 -0.31
CA SER A 312 18.56 -0.86 -0.14
C SER A 312 17.53 -1.84 0.39
N GLY A 313 17.40 -2.98 -0.28
CA GLY A 313 16.44 -4.02 0.03
C GLY A 313 16.28 -5.04 -1.09
N SER A 314 15.70 -6.19 -0.75
CA SER A 314 15.20 -7.14 -1.76
C SER A 314 14.04 -6.59 -2.60
N SER A 315 13.38 -5.51 -2.15
CA SER A 315 12.42 -4.74 -2.94
C SER A 315 13.05 -4.19 -4.23
N GLN A 316 14.23 -3.56 -4.11
CA GLN A 316 14.98 -3.02 -5.24
C GLN A 316 15.38 -4.14 -6.21
N ALA A 317 15.85 -5.28 -5.66
CA ALA A 317 16.20 -6.44 -6.46
C ALA A 317 14.98 -7.00 -7.22
N ALA A 318 13.81 -7.09 -6.57
CA ALA A 318 12.56 -7.49 -7.21
C ALA A 318 12.16 -6.52 -8.34
N ALA A 319 12.29 -5.21 -8.13
CA ALA A 319 12.04 -4.21 -9.17
C ALA A 319 12.98 -4.36 -10.38
N VAL A 320 14.27 -4.64 -10.16
CA VAL A 320 15.22 -4.94 -11.25
C VAL A 320 14.75 -6.15 -12.06
N VAL A 321 14.32 -7.21 -11.38
CA VAL A 321 13.86 -8.45 -12.05
C VAL A 321 12.51 -8.25 -12.74
N SER A 322 11.63 -7.42 -12.21
CA SER A 322 10.37 -7.04 -12.86
C SER A 322 10.62 -6.34 -14.19
N GLY A 323 11.58 -5.42 -14.25
CA GLY A 323 12.03 -4.83 -15.51
C GLY A 323 12.69 -5.86 -16.44
N ALA A 324 13.53 -6.76 -15.92
CA ALA A 324 14.13 -7.83 -16.72
C ALA A 324 13.08 -8.77 -17.33
N ALA A 325 12.03 -9.12 -16.58
CA ALA A 325 10.89 -9.88 -17.08
C ALA A 325 10.16 -9.12 -18.20
N ALA A 326 9.97 -7.81 -18.05
CA ALA A 326 9.35 -6.99 -19.09
C ALA A 326 10.19 -6.95 -20.39
N LEU A 327 11.52 -6.81 -20.30
CA LEU A 327 12.41 -6.91 -21.47
C LEU A 327 12.33 -8.29 -22.14
N LEU A 328 12.29 -9.36 -21.34
CA LEU A 328 12.19 -10.71 -21.86
C LEU A 328 10.85 -10.95 -22.58
N ILE A 329 9.75 -10.43 -22.04
CA ILE A 329 8.42 -10.51 -22.65
C ILE A 329 8.32 -9.64 -23.91
N ASP A 330 8.91 -8.45 -23.93
CA ASP A 330 9.00 -7.61 -25.15
C ASP A 330 9.70 -8.40 -26.28
N SER A 331 10.79 -9.11 -25.96
CA SER A 331 11.50 -9.93 -26.95
C SER A 331 10.67 -11.10 -27.51
N ASN A 332 9.72 -11.63 -26.74
CA ASN A 332 8.78 -12.68 -27.15
C ASN A 332 7.47 -12.57 -26.35
N PRO A 333 6.45 -11.87 -26.89
CA PRO A 333 5.21 -11.60 -26.17
C PRO A 333 4.40 -12.84 -25.79
N ASN A 334 4.68 -14.00 -26.40
CA ASN A 334 3.96 -15.26 -26.17
C ASN A 334 4.47 -16.04 -24.95
N LEU A 335 5.58 -15.61 -24.33
CA LEU A 335 6.13 -16.30 -23.16
C LEU A 335 5.11 -16.36 -22.02
N GLN A 336 4.92 -17.57 -21.49
CA GLN A 336 4.12 -17.82 -20.30
C GLN A 336 4.96 -17.65 -19.03
N PRO A 337 4.34 -17.41 -17.87
CA PRO A 337 5.08 -17.15 -16.63
C PRO A 337 6.12 -18.23 -16.26
N ASP A 338 5.77 -19.51 -16.42
CA ASP A 338 6.70 -20.63 -16.17
C ASP A 338 7.95 -20.57 -17.05
N GLN A 339 7.78 -20.16 -18.31
CA GLN A 339 8.87 -20.04 -19.28
C GLN A 339 9.75 -18.82 -18.97
N VAL A 340 9.14 -17.69 -18.58
CA VAL A 340 9.88 -16.50 -18.11
C VAL A 340 10.73 -16.87 -16.89
N LYS A 341 10.15 -17.53 -15.89
CA LYS A 341 10.87 -17.99 -14.71
C LYS A 341 11.99 -18.97 -15.05
N ALA A 342 11.74 -19.94 -15.92
CA ALA A 342 12.75 -20.91 -16.35
C ALA A 342 13.92 -20.24 -17.09
N LEU A 343 13.65 -19.30 -18.00
CA LEU A 343 14.69 -18.56 -18.72
C LEU A 343 15.52 -17.72 -17.75
N LEU A 344 14.91 -16.87 -16.93
CA LEU A 344 15.62 -16.00 -16.00
C LEU A 344 16.47 -16.77 -14.97
N THR A 345 15.99 -17.92 -14.51
CA THR A 345 16.72 -18.73 -13.50
C THR A 345 17.81 -19.61 -14.11
N SER A 346 17.65 -20.07 -15.35
CA SER A 346 18.64 -20.96 -15.99
C SER A 346 19.83 -20.23 -16.61
N THR A 347 19.74 -18.90 -16.80
CA THR A 347 20.79 -18.08 -17.44
C THR A 347 21.52 -17.15 -16.47
N THR A 348 21.39 -17.35 -15.16
CA THR A 348 22.06 -16.50 -14.17
C THR A 348 23.58 -16.66 -14.19
N SER A 349 24.29 -15.58 -13.86
CA SER A 349 25.73 -15.62 -13.59
C SER A 349 26.01 -15.94 -12.10
N LYS A 350 27.20 -16.49 -11.82
CA LYS A 350 27.52 -16.96 -10.46
C LYS A 350 27.93 -15.82 -9.53
N VAL A 351 27.28 -15.73 -8.37
CA VAL A 351 27.72 -14.83 -7.27
C VAL A 351 28.80 -15.51 -6.43
N ARG A 352 30.06 -15.06 -6.54
CA ARG A 352 31.19 -15.66 -5.81
C ARG A 352 31.00 -15.56 -4.29
N GLY A 353 30.91 -16.70 -3.63
CA GLY A 353 30.67 -16.80 -2.18
C GLY A 353 29.20 -16.68 -1.77
N GLY A 354 28.29 -16.45 -2.72
CA GLY A 354 26.85 -16.53 -2.50
C GLY A 354 26.41 -17.98 -2.33
N LYS A 355 25.56 -18.24 -1.33
CA LYS A 355 24.94 -19.56 -1.11
C LYS A 355 23.62 -19.61 -1.84
N ALA A 356 23.23 -20.78 -2.36
CA ALA A 356 21.93 -20.97 -3.03
C ALA A 356 20.74 -20.51 -2.16
N ARG A 357 20.83 -20.68 -0.82
CA ARG A 357 19.84 -20.17 0.14
C ARG A 357 19.61 -18.65 0.08
N GLN A 358 20.56 -17.88 -0.45
CA GLN A 358 20.53 -16.42 -0.49
C GLN A 358 20.41 -15.85 -1.91
N VAL A 359 20.99 -16.53 -2.91
CA VAL A 359 21.07 -16.01 -4.29
C VAL A 359 20.36 -16.89 -5.33
N GLY A 360 19.73 -17.98 -4.91
CA GLY A 360 19.09 -18.92 -5.83
C GLY A 360 20.08 -19.50 -6.83
N SER A 361 19.71 -19.48 -8.11
CA SER A 361 20.57 -19.91 -9.21
C SER A 361 21.76 -18.96 -9.46
N GLY A 362 21.62 -17.66 -9.14
CA GLY A 362 22.67 -16.68 -9.31
C GLY A 362 22.14 -15.26 -9.59
N LEU A 363 23.01 -14.39 -10.07
CA LEU A 363 22.68 -13.03 -10.50
C LEU A 363 21.98 -13.07 -11.86
N VAL A 364 20.84 -12.39 -12.00
CA VAL A 364 20.12 -12.27 -13.26
C VAL A 364 21.00 -11.69 -14.40
N GLN A 365 20.90 -12.28 -15.59
CA GLN A 365 21.50 -11.79 -16.84
C GLN A 365 20.41 -11.86 -17.92
N VAL A 366 19.77 -10.71 -18.21
CA VAL A 366 18.57 -10.66 -19.05
C VAL A 366 18.89 -10.81 -20.54
N ASP A 367 20.07 -10.36 -20.97
CA ASP A 367 20.60 -10.60 -22.30
C ASP A 367 20.79 -12.10 -22.60
N ASP A 368 21.38 -12.84 -21.67
CA ASP A 368 21.51 -14.30 -21.77
C ASP A 368 20.14 -14.99 -21.80
N ALA A 369 19.17 -14.51 -21.00
CA ALA A 369 17.79 -15.03 -20.99
C ALA A 369 17.08 -14.85 -22.34
N VAL A 370 17.21 -13.65 -22.94
CA VAL A 370 16.66 -13.35 -24.28
C VAL A 370 17.38 -14.19 -25.34
N ALA A 371 18.71 -14.32 -25.27
CA ALA A 371 19.46 -15.13 -26.21
C ALA A 371 19.04 -16.60 -26.15
N ALA A 372 18.89 -17.17 -24.95
CA ALA A 372 18.41 -18.54 -24.75
C ALA A 372 16.97 -18.73 -25.28
N GLY A 373 16.06 -17.80 -24.99
CA GLY A 373 14.67 -17.85 -25.44
C GLY A 373 14.51 -17.78 -26.96
N ARG A 374 15.43 -17.10 -27.66
CA ARG A 374 15.49 -17.09 -29.14
C ARG A 374 15.96 -18.42 -29.73
N VAL A 375 16.81 -19.16 -29.02
CA VAL A 375 17.27 -20.49 -29.43
C VAL A 375 16.19 -21.53 -29.20
N SER A 376 15.62 -21.56 -28.00
CA SER A 376 14.52 -22.46 -27.65
C SER A 376 13.75 -21.91 -26.47
N VAL A 377 12.43 -21.80 -26.62
CA VAL A 377 11.54 -21.58 -25.47
C VAL A 377 11.50 -22.90 -24.67
N PRO A 378 11.78 -22.88 -23.35
CA PRO A 378 11.75 -24.10 -22.54
C PRO A 378 10.32 -24.64 -22.45
N VAL A 379 10.20 -25.97 -22.41
CA VAL A 379 8.98 -26.63 -21.90
C VAL A 379 9.10 -26.59 -20.38
N ALA A 380 8.41 -25.64 -19.76
CA ALA A 380 8.46 -25.40 -18.33
C ALA A 380 7.03 -25.38 -17.79
N ASP A 381 6.76 -26.25 -16.83
CA ASP A 381 5.52 -26.32 -16.07
C ASP A 381 5.87 -26.42 -14.58
N GLN A 382 5.26 -25.59 -13.73
CA GLN A 382 5.37 -25.72 -12.27
C GLN A 382 4.58 -26.94 -11.78
N ASN A 383 5.25 -27.84 -11.04
CA ASN A 383 4.65 -29.08 -10.51
C ASN A 383 4.39 -29.02 -8.99
N TRP A 384 4.33 -27.83 -8.41
CA TRP A 384 4.02 -27.65 -7.00
C TRP A 384 2.53 -27.88 -6.75
N ALA A 385 2.17 -28.27 -5.52
CA ALA A 385 0.75 -28.29 -5.17
C ALA A 385 0.25 -26.83 -5.15
N PRO A 386 -0.81 -26.47 -5.87
CA PRO A 386 -1.31 -25.09 -5.88
C PRO A 386 -1.92 -24.72 -4.54
N SER A 387 -1.94 -23.43 -4.25
CA SER A 387 -2.64 -22.87 -3.11
C SER A 387 -4.16 -22.92 -3.31
N ASP A 388 -4.89 -23.25 -2.24
CA ASP A 388 -6.35 -23.24 -2.23
C ASP A 388 -6.94 -22.02 -1.50
N GLY A 389 -6.09 -21.18 -0.91
CA GLY A 389 -6.48 -19.98 -0.18
C GLY A 389 -7.39 -20.22 1.04
N SER A 390 -7.50 -21.46 1.51
CA SER A 390 -8.41 -21.86 2.59
C SER A 390 -7.98 -21.36 3.97
N GLY A 391 -6.75 -20.84 4.09
CA GLY A 391 -6.19 -20.32 5.32
C GLY A 391 -6.91 -19.08 5.84
N LEU A 392 -6.83 -18.93 7.17
CA LEU A 392 -7.38 -17.78 7.89
C LEU A 392 -6.61 -16.50 7.55
N LEU A 393 -7.32 -15.41 7.29
CA LEU A 393 -6.73 -14.10 7.02
C LEU A 393 -5.90 -13.61 8.21
N GLU A 394 -6.35 -13.88 9.44
CA GLU A 394 -5.61 -13.52 10.63
C GLU A 394 -4.28 -14.29 10.75
N ALA A 395 -4.28 -15.57 10.38
CA ALA A 395 -3.06 -16.36 10.35
C ALA A 395 -2.10 -15.90 9.25
N ALA A 396 -2.66 -15.42 8.12
CA ALA A 396 -1.88 -14.82 7.05
C ALA A 396 -1.20 -13.52 7.49
N ARG A 397 -1.87 -12.66 8.28
CA ARG A 397 -1.27 -11.42 8.83
C ARG A 397 -0.03 -11.70 9.66
N GLY A 398 -0.08 -12.79 10.43
CA GLY A 398 0.98 -13.17 11.33
C GLY A 398 1.03 -12.25 12.56
N PRO A 399 2.22 -11.98 13.13
CA PRO A 399 2.36 -11.25 14.38
C PRO A 399 2.25 -9.73 14.26
N LEU A 400 2.19 -9.21 13.04
CA LEU A 400 2.13 -7.79 12.75
C LEU A 400 0.72 -7.47 12.26
N HIS A 401 0.19 -6.32 12.67
CA HIS A 401 -1.15 -5.88 12.28
C HIS A 401 -1.09 -4.42 11.83
N MET A 402 -1.87 -4.10 10.80
CA MET A 402 -2.11 -2.70 10.45
C MET A 402 -2.87 -2.04 11.59
N VAL A 403 -2.43 -0.87 12.01
CA VAL A 403 -3.08 -0.10 13.09
C VAL A 403 -3.72 1.13 12.48
N ILE A 404 -5.04 1.18 12.49
CA ILE A 404 -5.81 2.33 12.02
C ILE A 404 -6.30 3.07 13.26
N ASN A 405 -5.82 4.29 13.47
CA ASN A 405 -6.23 5.14 14.61
C ASN A 405 -6.08 4.46 15.98
N ASP A 406 -4.90 3.86 16.24
CA ASP A 406 -4.56 3.09 17.45
C ASP A 406 -5.33 1.78 17.66
N VAL A 407 -6.13 1.34 16.68
CA VAL A 407 -6.81 0.05 16.71
C VAL A 407 -6.18 -0.92 15.72
N PRO A 408 -5.62 -2.06 16.17
CA PRO A 408 -5.10 -3.07 15.25
C PRO A 408 -6.25 -3.75 14.52
N LEU A 409 -6.09 -3.94 13.21
CA LEU A 409 -6.99 -4.75 12.39
C LEU A 409 -6.72 -6.22 12.70
N VAL A 410 -7.69 -6.90 13.31
CA VAL A 410 -7.55 -8.30 13.77
C VAL A 410 -8.77 -9.14 13.38
N GLY A 411 -8.56 -10.45 13.28
CA GLY A 411 -9.59 -11.45 13.00
C GLY A 411 -9.89 -11.61 11.51
N GLU A 412 -10.93 -12.37 11.17
CA GLU A 412 -11.30 -12.70 9.79
C GLU A 412 -12.08 -11.56 9.11
N TYR A 413 -11.53 -10.35 9.09
CA TYR A 413 -12.14 -9.18 8.46
C TYR A 413 -11.13 -8.45 7.60
N THR A 414 -11.56 -7.97 6.43
CA THR A 414 -10.71 -7.13 5.57
C THR A 414 -10.63 -5.69 6.06
N VAL A 415 -9.76 -4.87 5.47
CA VAL A 415 -9.68 -3.43 5.78
C VAL A 415 -11.02 -2.70 5.55
N LEU A 416 -11.87 -3.24 4.67
CA LEU A 416 -13.21 -2.72 4.38
C LEU A 416 -14.28 -3.30 5.31
N GLY A 417 -13.88 -3.97 6.40
CA GLY A 417 -14.79 -4.53 7.42
C GLY A 417 -15.63 -5.71 6.95
N ALA A 418 -15.37 -6.27 5.77
CA ALA A 418 -16.05 -7.45 5.26
C ALA A 418 -15.47 -8.72 5.90
N GLU A 419 -16.32 -9.66 6.30
CA GLU A 419 -15.89 -10.97 6.79
C GLU A 419 -15.11 -11.72 5.69
N TRP A 420 -13.92 -12.19 6.02
CA TRP A 420 -13.10 -13.04 5.15
C TRP A 420 -13.58 -14.48 5.24
N LYS A 421 -13.95 -15.06 4.09
CA LYS A 421 -14.34 -16.46 3.96
C LYS A 421 -13.46 -17.10 2.91
N GLY A 422 -12.29 -17.58 3.31
CA GLY A 422 -11.27 -18.10 2.40
C GLY A 422 -11.81 -19.11 1.38
N THR A 423 -12.70 -20.03 1.81
CA THR A 423 -13.32 -21.05 0.94
C THR A 423 -14.41 -20.51 0.00
N ASP A 424 -14.96 -19.32 0.28
CA ASP A 424 -16.06 -18.73 -0.49
C ASP A 424 -15.58 -17.60 -1.41
N TRP A 425 -14.29 -17.24 -1.38
CA TRP A 425 -13.72 -16.17 -2.22
C TRP A 425 -13.44 -16.69 -3.63
N PRO A 426 -14.27 -16.36 -4.64
CA PRO A 426 -14.07 -16.82 -6.00
C PRO A 426 -13.18 -15.85 -6.79
N GLY A 427 -12.51 -14.89 -6.12
CA GLY A 427 -11.66 -13.81 -6.68
C GLY A 427 -12.26 -13.09 -7.87
N THR A 428 -13.46 -12.51 -7.72
CA THR A 428 -14.10 -11.67 -8.75
C THR A 428 -14.99 -10.57 -8.15
N ARG A 429 -14.74 -10.09 -6.92
CA ARG A 429 -15.68 -9.14 -6.26
C ARG A 429 -15.02 -8.13 -5.32
N TRP A 430 -13.83 -7.64 -5.64
CA TRP A 430 -13.29 -6.47 -4.96
C TRP A 430 -13.55 -5.15 -5.72
N ALA A 431 -13.88 -5.18 -7.02
CA ALA A 431 -14.29 -4.00 -7.78
C ALA A 431 -15.54 -4.29 -8.64
N ASP A 432 -16.54 -3.41 -8.57
CA ASP A 432 -17.63 -3.35 -9.56
C ASP A 432 -17.07 -2.66 -10.81
N PRO A 433 -16.99 -3.34 -11.98
CA PRO A 433 -16.38 -2.79 -13.19
C PRO A 433 -17.18 -1.62 -13.81
N GLU A 434 -18.40 -1.32 -13.34
CA GLU A 434 -19.19 -0.18 -13.82
C GLU A 434 -19.23 1.01 -12.83
N ALA A 435 -18.50 0.97 -11.72
CA ALA A 435 -18.51 2.07 -10.75
C ALA A 435 -17.57 3.21 -11.21
N PRO A 436 -18.08 4.44 -11.47
CA PRO A 436 -17.22 5.59 -11.74
C PRO A 436 -16.30 5.86 -10.55
N ILE A 437 -15.06 6.30 -10.82
CA ILE A 437 -14.04 6.73 -9.84
C ILE A 437 -14.70 7.71 -8.85
N ALA A 438 -15.12 7.22 -7.70
CA ALA A 438 -15.90 7.99 -6.76
C ALA A 438 -15.09 8.26 -5.50
N THR A 439 -15.07 9.54 -5.11
CA THR A 439 -15.06 9.93 -3.70
C THR A 439 -15.95 8.98 -2.88
N PRO A 440 -15.72 8.75 -1.56
CA PRO A 440 -16.42 7.74 -0.75
C PRO A 440 -17.93 8.00 -0.51
N SER A 441 -18.61 8.61 -1.48
CA SER A 441 -20.04 8.55 -1.71
C SER A 441 -20.51 7.12 -2.01
N GLY A 442 -21.52 6.66 -1.26
CA GLY A 442 -22.28 5.46 -1.61
C GLY A 442 -21.90 4.16 -0.89
N VAL A 443 -20.91 4.17 0.01
CA VAL A 443 -20.54 2.98 0.80
C VAL A 443 -21.71 2.52 1.67
N ARG A 444 -22.07 1.23 1.61
CA ARG A 444 -23.13 0.61 2.42
C ARG A 444 -22.53 -0.36 3.42
N TRP A 445 -22.73 -0.09 4.70
CA TRP A 445 -22.25 -0.88 5.82
C TRP A 445 -23.43 -1.53 6.54
N SER A 446 -23.36 -2.84 6.80
CA SER A 446 -24.37 -3.56 7.59
C SER A 446 -23.71 -4.54 8.56
N GLY A 447 -23.88 -4.32 9.87
CA GLY A 447 -23.25 -5.11 10.92
C GLY A 447 -21.78 -4.74 11.19
N GLY A 448 -21.31 -4.97 12.42
CA GLY A 448 -19.93 -4.68 12.87
C GLY A 448 -19.85 -4.00 14.23
N SER A 449 -18.70 -4.09 14.92
CA SER A 449 -18.45 -3.44 16.22
C SER A 449 -17.11 -2.69 16.22
N TRP A 450 -17.15 -1.40 16.51
CA TRP A 450 -15.98 -0.52 16.60
C TRP A 450 -15.71 -0.15 18.06
N MET A 451 -14.47 -0.31 18.50
CA MET A 451 -14.05 0.00 19.88
C MET A 451 -12.75 0.83 19.90
N GLY A 452 -12.71 1.91 20.68
CA GLY A 452 -11.47 2.63 21.02
C GLY A 452 -10.86 3.55 19.94
N VAL A 453 -11.52 3.77 18.80
CA VAL A 453 -11.00 4.57 17.68
C VAL A 453 -11.13 6.08 17.93
N ARG A 454 -10.11 6.85 17.51
CA ARG A 454 -10.19 8.33 17.41
C ARG A 454 -10.10 8.81 15.97
N TRP A 455 -11.00 9.69 15.57
CA TRP A 455 -11.03 10.29 14.23
C TRP A 455 -10.88 11.80 14.32
N SER A 456 -9.92 12.36 13.60
CA SER A 456 -9.69 13.81 13.55
C SER A 456 -9.72 14.33 12.12
N SER A 457 -10.41 15.46 11.88
CA SER A 457 -10.40 16.20 10.61
C SER A 457 -10.90 15.43 9.36
N ALA A 458 -11.62 14.33 9.55
CA ALA A 458 -12.16 13.51 8.45
C ALA A 458 -13.42 14.14 7.80
N ALA A 459 -13.71 13.78 6.55
CA ALA A 459 -14.92 14.20 5.83
C ALA A 459 -15.63 13.01 5.16
N TRP A 460 -16.94 12.91 5.34
CA TRP A 460 -17.75 11.78 4.86
C TRP A 460 -19.00 12.27 4.12
N THR A 461 -19.27 11.71 2.95
CA THR A 461 -20.42 12.12 2.12
C THR A 461 -21.20 10.90 1.62
N GLY A 462 -22.53 10.92 1.67
CA GLY A 462 -23.38 9.93 0.99
C GLY A 462 -23.28 8.47 1.49
N VAL A 463 -22.77 8.23 2.69
CA VAL A 463 -22.58 6.89 3.27
C VAL A 463 -23.89 6.33 3.84
N ARG A 464 -24.06 4.99 3.90
CA ARG A 464 -25.15 4.33 4.63
C ARG A 464 -24.64 3.32 5.64
N TRP A 465 -25.12 3.39 6.87
CA TRP A 465 -24.80 2.48 7.97
C TRP A 465 -26.04 1.78 8.49
N SER A 466 -25.93 0.49 8.80
CA SER A 466 -27.01 -0.33 9.35
C SER A 466 -26.53 -1.30 10.43
N GLY A 467 -27.17 -1.29 11.60
CA GLY A 467 -26.93 -2.29 12.66
C GLY A 467 -25.52 -2.29 13.25
N VAL A 468 -24.80 -1.17 13.20
CA VAL A 468 -23.41 -1.07 13.66
C VAL A 468 -23.33 -0.67 15.14
N ARG A 469 -22.41 -1.28 15.89
CA ARG A 469 -22.11 -0.92 17.27
C ARG A 469 -20.83 -0.09 17.36
N TRP A 470 -20.88 0.96 18.15
CA TRP A 470 -19.78 1.90 18.37
C TRP A 470 -19.59 2.07 19.88
N SER A 471 -18.39 1.82 20.40
CA SER A 471 -18.11 2.04 21.82
C SER A 471 -16.75 2.66 22.10
N ASP A 472 -16.70 3.55 23.10
CA ASP A 472 -15.47 4.18 23.61
C ASP A 472 -14.67 4.96 22.55
N LEU A 473 -15.37 5.62 21.62
CA LEU A 473 -14.76 6.34 20.49
C LEU A 473 -14.63 7.85 20.76
N ALA A 474 -13.75 8.53 20.02
CA ALA A 474 -13.72 9.99 19.97
C ALA A 474 -13.62 10.54 18.54
N TRP A 475 -14.36 11.60 18.25
CA TRP A 475 -14.35 12.29 16.96
C TRP A 475 -14.07 13.77 17.19
N ASP A 476 -13.14 14.35 16.44
CA ASP A 476 -12.72 15.75 16.57
C ASP A 476 -12.61 16.46 15.21
N GLY A 477 -13.32 17.57 15.02
CA GLY A 477 -13.23 18.38 13.78
C GLY A 477 -13.78 17.71 12.52
N VAL A 478 -14.57 16.64 12.65
CA VAL A 478 -15.06 15.82 11.53
C VAL A 478 -16.26 16.46 10.82
N ARG A 479 -16.41 16.23 9.51
CA ARG A 479 -17.54 16.69 8.70
C ARG A 479 -18.30 15.52 8.07
N TRP A 480 -19.62 15.59 8.11
CA TRP A 480 -20.52 14.60 7.55
C TRP A 480 -21.58 15.28 6.69
N SER A 481 -21.93 14.67 5.57
CA SER A 481 -23.01 15.17 4.72
C SER A 481 -23.77 14.06 4.01
N GLY A 482 -25.11 14.09 4.05
CA GLY A 482 -25.96 13.17 3.30
C GLY A 482 -25.84 11.70 3.73
N VAL A 483 -25.39 11.44 4.95
CA VAL A 483 -25.19 10.09 5.49
C VAL A 483 -26.48 9.55 6.10
N ARG A 484 -26.75 8.25 5.91
CA ARG A 484 -27.93 7.57 6.46
C ARG A 484 -27.54 6.49 7.47
N TRP A 485 -28.18 6.49 8.62
CA TRP A 485 -27.94 5.56 9.72
C TRP A 485 -29.23 4.83 10.08
N SER A 486 -29.12 3.53 10.35
CA SER A 486 -30.24 2.70 10.76
C SER A 486 -29.86 1.64 11.80
N GLY A 487 -30.57 1.56 12.92
CA GLY A 487 -30.42 0.46 13.88
C GLY A 487 -29.08 0.38 14.62
N GLY A 488 -28.27 1.44 14.60
CA GLY A 488 -26.97 1.48 15.27
C GLY A 488 -27.05 1.68 16.79
N THR A 489 -25.96 1.32 17.47
CA THR A 489 -25.78 1.51 18.92
C THR A 489 -24.48 2.24 19.23
N TRP A 490 -24.52 3.25 20.09
CA TRP A 490 -23.41 4.14 20.40
C TRP A 490 -23.22 4.25 21.91
N ASP A 491 -22.11 3.77 22.46
CA ASP A 491 -21.88 3.69 23.90
C ASP A 491 -20.57 4.41 24.30
N GLY A 492 -20.63 5.37 25.21
CA GLY A 492 -19.43 6.07 25.72
C GLY A 492 -18.68 6.94 24.70
N VAL A 493 -19.29 7.25 23.55
CA VAL A 493 -18.67 8.00 22.45
C VAL A 493 -18.52 9.50 22.76
N ARG A 494 -17.45 10.13 22.28
CA ARG A 494 -17.18 11.57 22.38
C ARG A 494 -17.11 12.23 21.01
N TRP A 495 -17.72 13.39 20.86
CA TRP A 495 -17.70 14.19 19.65
C TRP A 495 -17.32 15.62 19.99
N SER A 496 -16.39 16.20 19.22
CA SER A 496 -15.85 17.54 19.40
C SER A 496 -15.71 18.25 18.05
N GLY A 497 -16.21 19.48 17.91
CA GLY A 497 -15.99 20.27 16.70
C GLY A 497 -16.62 19.70 15.41
N VAL A 498 -17.60 18.81 15.52
CA VAL A 498 -18.13 18.05 14.38
C VAL A 498 -19.24 18.79 13.65
N ARG A 499 -19.29 18.69 12.32
CA ARG A 499 -20.34 19.29 11.49
C ARG A 499 -21.11 18.23 10.70
N TRP A 500 -22.43 18.35 10.67
CA TRP A 500 -23.35 17.44 9.99
C TRP A 500 -24.28 18.25 9.07
N SER A 501 -24.59 17.72 7.89
CA SER A 501 -25.52 18.35 6.96
C SER A 501 -26.34 17.34 6.15
N SER A 502 -27.66 17.50 6.12
CA SER A 502 -28.58 16.66 5.32
C SER A 502 -28.54 15.16 5.66
N ASP A 503 -28.16 14.80 6.89
CA ASP A 503 -28.04 13.42 7.35
C ASP A 503 -29.37 12.85 7.87
N ALA A 504 -29.56 11.53 7.81
CA ALA A 504 -30.76 10.85 8.29
C ALA A 504 -30.43 9.69 9.24
N TRP A 505 -31.14 9.60 10.37
CA TRP A 505 -30.91 8.61 11.43
C TRP A 505 -32.22 7.92 11.77
N SER A 506 -32.22 6.60 11.86
CA SER A 506 -33.42 5.82 12.15
C SER A 506 -33.17 4.68 13.14
N ALA A 507 -34.00 4.55 14.18
CA ALA A 507 -33.94 3.44 15.14
C ALA A 507 -32.56 3.28 15.84
N GLU A 508 -31.89 4.39 16.07
CA GLU A 508 -30.55 4.43 16.68
C GLU A 508 -30.63 4.56 18.21
N SER A 509 -29.61 4.06 18.92
CA SER A 509 -29.50 4.15 20.38
C SER A 509 -28.16 4.71 20.82
N TRP A 510 -28.16 5.73 21.68
CA TRP A 510 -26.97 6.38 22.23
C TRP A 510 -26.99 6.33 23.75
N THR A 511 -25.91 5.85 24.36
CA THR A 511 -25.76 5.71 25.81
C THR A 511 -24.44 6.33 26.25
N GLY A 512 -24.48 7.22 27.25
CA GLY A 512 -23.26 7.82 27.83
C GLY A 512 -22.44 8.71 26.89
N VAL A 513 -23.03 9.17 25.79
CA VAL A 513 -22.35 9.95 24.73
C VAL A 513 -22.12 11.41 25.16
N ARG A 514 -21.01 12.02 24.70
CA ARG A 514 -20.68 13.44 24.93
C ARG A 514 -20.46 14.19 23.63
N TRP A 515 -21.02 15.37 23.51
CA TRP A 515 -20.88 16.26 22.36
C TRP A 515 -20.39 17.64 22.80
N SER A 516 -19.38 18.17 22.12
CA SER A 516 -18.86 19.53 22.29
C SER A 516 -18.67 20.24 20.96
N GLY A 517 -19.06 21.51 20.84
CA GLY A 517 -18.76 22.33 19.64
C GLY A 517 -19.33 21.77 18.33
N THR A 518 -20.47 21.07 18.38
CA THR A 518 -21.03 20.34 17.23
C THR A 518 -22.13 21.15 16.55
N SER A 519 -22.20 21.12 15.22
CA SER A 519 -23.28 21.77 14.46
C SER A 519 -23.99 20.81 13.51
N TRP A 520 -25.31 20.88 13.47
CA TRP A 520 -26.17 20.13 12.56
C TRP A 520 -26.97 21.09 11.68
N THR A 521 -27.20 20.69 10.43
CA THR A 521 -28.06 21.42 9.50
C THR A 521 -28.88 20.44 8.66
N ASP A 522 -30.20 20.62 8.64
CA ASP A 522 -31.14 19.79 7.87
C ASP A 522 -31.07 18.28 8.16
N ALA A 523 -30.73 17.88 9.39
CA ALA A 523 -30.69 16.46 9.77
C ALA A 523 -32.07 15.94 10.17
N THR A 524 -32.32 14.66 9.94
CA THR A 524 -33.57 13.97 10.34
C THR A 524 -33.29 12.81 11.28
N PHE A 525 -33.99 12.76 12.42
CA PHE A 525 -33.92 11.66 13.39
C PHE A 525 -35.30 11.02 13.55
N ALA A 526 -35.39 9.71 13.37
CA ALA A 526 -36.59 8.91 13.54
C ALA A 526 -36.36 7.78 14.56
N ALA A 527 -37.26 7.62 15.53
CA ALA A 527 -37.20 6.55 16.54
C ALA A 527 -35.87 6.45 17.32
N ALA A 528 -35.21 7.58 17.53
CA ALA A 528 -33.91 7.66 18.21
C ALA A 528 -34.05 7.59 19.75
N ILE A 529 -33.13 6.88 20.43
CA ILE A 529 -33.09 6.75 21.89
C ILE A 529 -31.77 7.29 22.44
N TRP A 530 -31.84 8.32 23.28
CA TRP A 530 -30.68 8.96 23.87
C TRP A 530 -30.73 8.82 25.40
N ASP A 531 -29.75 8.17 25.99
CA ASP A 531 -29.66 7.90 27.43
C ASP A 531 -28.31 8.36 28.02
N GLY A 532 -28.36 9.19 29.06
CA GLY A 532 -27.16 9.67 29.76
C GLY A 532 -26.25 10.60 28.93
N VAL A 533 -26.81 11.29 27.93
CA VAL A 533 -26.05 12.08 26.95
C VAL A 533 -25.74 13.49 27.47
N ARG A 534 -24.55 14.03 27.13
CA ARG A 534 -24.15 15.41 27.46
C ARG A 534 -23.83 16.22 26.22
N TRP A 535 -24.34 17.44 26.16
CA TRP A 535 -24.17 18.36 25.05
C TRP A 535 -23.63 19.71 25.52
N SER A 536 -22.60 20.22 24.85
CA SER A 536 -21.98 21.52 25.14
C SER A 536 -21.66 22.31 23.87
N GLY A 537 -22.12 23.56 23.71
CA GLY A 537 -21.76 24.37 22.55
C GLY A 537 -22.30 23.78 21.24
N VAL A 538 -23.57 23.39 21.22
CA VAL A 538 -24.17 22.63 20.10
C VAL A 538 -25.19 23.48 19.37
N ARG A 539 -25.17 23.44 18.03
CA ARG A 539 -26.12 24.18 17.19
C ARG A 539 -26.92 23.24 16.28
N TRP A 540 -28.22 23.44 16.26
CA TRP A 540 -29.18 22.76 15.39
C TRP A 540 -29.85 23.79 14.48
N SER A 541 -30.00 23.48 13.19
CA SER A 541 -30.59 24.35 12.18
C SER A 541 -31.41 23.56 11.16
N GLY A 542 -32.72 23.76 11.10
CA GLY A 542 -33.60 23.10 10.11
C GLY A 542 -33.88 21.61 10.37
N ASP A 543 -33.44 21.06 11.51
CA ASP A 543 -33.52 19.63 11.81
C ASP A 543 -34.94 19.14 12.12
N ARG A 544 -35.20 17.84 11.86
CA ARG A 544 -36.48 17.17 12.14
C ARG A 544 -36.29 15.96 13.05
N TRP A 545 -37.12 15.86 14.07
CA TRP A 545 -37.10 14.79 15.07
C TRP A 545 -38.48 14.14 15.17
N ASP A 546 -38.56 12.82 15.03
CA ASP A 546 -39.82 12.05 15.06
C ASP A 546 -39.69 10.78 15.91
N GLY A 547 -40.54 10.62 16.92
CA GLY A 547 -40.57 9.41 17.77
C GLY A 547 -39.36 9.27 18.72
N VAL A 548 -38.76 10.37 19.14
CA VAL A 548 -37.46 10.39 19.85
C VAL A 548 -37.64 10.29 21.37
N ARG A 549 -36.76 9.57 22.05
CA ARG A 549 -36.74 9.44 23.52
C ARG A 549 -35.44 9.96 24.09
N TRP A 550 -35.54 10.79 25.12
CA TRP A 550 -34.41 11.34 25.86
C TRP A 550 -34.51 10.95 27.34
N SER A 551 -33.44 10.39 27.89
CA SER A 551 -33.31 10.07 29.31
C SER A 551 -31.95 10.53 29.86
N GLY A 552 -31.94 11.15 31.05
CA GLY A 552 -30.70 11.50 31.74
C GLY A 552 -29.80 12.52 31.02
N VAL A 553 -30.38 13.36 30.15
CA VAL A 553 -29.62 14.26 29.25
C VAL A 553 -29.23 15.57 29.95
N ARG A 554 -28.05 16.10 29.64
CA ARG A 554 -27.60 17.43 30.08
C ARG A 554 -27.21 18.30 28.90
N TRP A 555 -27.68 19.55 28.91
CA TRP A 555 -27.46 20.54 27.88
C TRP A 555 -26.80 21.80 28.46
N SER A 556 -25.76 22.29 27.81
CA SER A 556 -25.12 23.58 28.08
C SER A 556 -24.76 24.28 26.78
N ASP A 557 -25.06 25.57 26.65
CA ASP A 557 -24.76 26.37 25.45
C ASP A 557 -25.30 25.74 24.16
N VAL A 558 -26.62 25.62 24.05
CA VAL A 558 -27.28 24.95 22.92
C VAL A 558 -28.17 25.92 22.16
N THR A 559 -28.04 25.96 20.84
CA THR A 559 -28.85 26.79 19.95
C THR A 559 -29.72 25.91 19.07
N TRP A 560 -31.00 26.24 18.98
CA TRP A 560 -31.97 25.58 18.10
C TRP A 560 -32.61 26.60 17.18
N ASP A 561 -32.52 26.38 15.88
CA ASP A 561 -33.11 27.26 14.88
C ASP A 561 -33.89 26.46 13.82
N GLY A 562 -35.18 26.74 13.63
CA GLY A 562 -35.96 26.07 12.58
C GLY A 562 -36.26 24.58 12.81
N VAL A 563 -36.15 24.09 14.05
CA VAL A 563 -36.25 22.65 14.38
C VAL A 563 -37.69 22.18 14.57
N ARG A 564 -38.03 21.01 14.01
CA ARG A 564 -39.37 20.39 14.10
C ARG A 564 -39.37 19.11 14.93
N TRP A 565 -40.31 19.00 15.85
CA TRP A 565 -40.44 17.87 16.78
C TRP A 565 -41.78 17.15 16.62
N SER A 566 -41.76 15.82 16.58
CA SER A 566 -42.92 14.96 16.57
C SER A 566 -42.71 13.74 17.48
N GLY A 567 -43.69 13.38 18.31
CA GLY A 567 -43.64 12.16 19.12
C GLY A 567 -42.48 12.07 20.13
N VAL A 568 -42.06 13.19 20.72
CA VAL A 568 -40.86 13.26 21.59
C VAL A 568 -41.19 12.97 23.05
N ARG A 569 -40.35 12.18 23.73
CA ARG A 569 -40.45 11.94 25.19
C ARG A 569 -39.17 12.38 25.91
N TRP A 570 -39.34 13.08 27.03
CA TRP A 570 -38.24 13.56 27.86
C TRP A 570 -38.35 13.00 29.27
N SER A 571 -37.22 12.58 29.84
CA SER A 571 -37.10 12.16 31.25
C SER A 571 -35.73 12.55 31.80
N GLY A 572 -35.67 13.11 33.01
CA GLY A 572 -34.40 13.42 33.68
C GLY A 572 -33.46 14.39 32.95
N VAL A 573 -34.02 15.37 32.23
CA VAL A 573 -33.27 16.35 31.41
C VAL A 573 -32.87 17.58 32.25
N ARG A 574 -31.66 18.11 32.04
CA ARG A 574 -31.17 19.35 32.68
C ARG A 574 -30.60 20.34 31.66
N TRP A 575 -30.85 21.62 31.87
CA TRP A 575 -30.39 22.72 31.02
C TRP A 575 -29.59 23.73 31.88
N SER A 576 -28.48 24.26 31.36
CA SER A 576 -27.81 25.43 31.95
C SER A 576 -28.07 26.69 31.13
N ASP A 577 -27.89 26.63 29.80
CA ASP A 577 -27.97 27.79 28.89
C ASP A 577 -28.41 27.34 27.49
N GLY A 578 -29.31 28.08 26.84
CA GLY A 578 -29.71 27.78 25.46
C GLY A 578 -30.58 28.85 24.80
N THR A 579 -30.60 28.85 23.47
CA THR A 579 -31.37 29.79 22.62
C THR A 579 -32.25 29.04 21.61
N TRP A 580 -33.41 29.60 21.29
CA TRP A 580 -34.45 28.93 20.50
C TRP A 580 -35.12 29.89 19.52
N SER A 581 -35.18 29.52 18.24
CA SER A 581 -35.93 30.22 17.19
C SER A 581 -36.57 29.22 16.21
N GLY A 582 -37.72 29.58 15.63
CA GLY A 582 -38.33 28.79 14.55
C GLY A 582 -38.78 27.36 14.91
N LEU A 583 -39.17 27.08 16.16
CA LEU A 583 -39.57 25.73 16.59
C LEU A 583 -41.00 25.36 16.19
N ALA A 584 -41.23 24.08 15.83
CA ALA A 584 -42.55 23.50 15.66
C ALA A 584 -42.70 22.16 16.42
N TRP A 585 -43.87 21.91 17.02
CA TRP A 585 -44.13 20.75 17.89
C TRP A 585 -45.42 20.00 17.52
N ALA A 586 -45.36 18.67 17.48
CA ALA A 586 -46.51 17.79 17.24
C ALA A 586 -46.45 16.52 18.11
N GLY A 587 -47.09 16.54 19.28
CA GLY A 587 -47.15 15.41 20.20
C GLY A 587 -45.86 15.19 21.00
N GLY A 588 -45.99 15.15 22.33
CA GLY A 588 -44.88 14.86 23.24
C GLY A 588 -45.34 14.69 24.69
N SER A 589 -44.49 14.07 25.51
CA SER A 589 -44.75 13.85 26.94
C SER A 589 -43.51 14.13 27.79
N TRP A 590 -43.73 14.74 28.96
CA TRP A 590 -42.71 15.10 29.94
C TRP A 590 -42.87 14.24 31.18
N GLY A 591 -41.78 13.66 31.67
CA GLY A 591 -41.75 12.78 32.85
C GLY A 591 -40.56 13.03 33.76
#